data_AF-A0A7Y4QC20-F1
#
_entry.id   AF-A0A7Y4QC20-F1
#
_cell.length_a   1.000
_cell.length_b   1.000
_cell.length_c   1.000
_cell.angle_alpha   90.00
_cell.angle_beta   90.00
_cell.angle_gamma   90.00
#
_symmetry.space_group_name_H-M   'P 1'
#
loop_
_entity.id
_entity.type
_entity.pdbx_description
1 polymer ?
#
loop_
_entity_poly.entity_id
_entity_poly.type
_entity_poly.pdbx_seq_one_letter_code
_entity_poly.pdbx_strand_id
1 'polypeptide(L)'
;MKISLFSAKQYDKDYFEKVNTSFGFEIEYFDTHLGPHIINAIEDTDAVCVFVNDKVDAKVIESLAAKHVKIIALRCAGFNNVDLEAAKKYGMKVCRVPSYSPEA
;
A
#
# COMPACT_ATOMS: atom_id res chain seq x y z
N MET A 1 2.55 -2.21 14.13
CA MET A 1 1.80 -2.31 12.87
C MET A 1 2.81 -2.60 11.78
N LYS A 2 2.58 -3.65 10.99
CA LYS A 2 3.45 -4.01 9.86
C LYS A 2 2.88 -3.46 8.55
N ILE A 3 3.72 -2.82 7.76
CA ILE A 3 3.37 -2.18 6.49
C ILE A 3 4.21 -2.80 5.36
N SER A 4 3.56 -3.40 4.36
CA SER A 4 4.24 -3.80 3.12
C SER A 4 4.17 -2.67 2.10
N LEU A 5 5.30 -2.07 1.77
CA LEU A 5 5.42 -0.98 0.81
C LEU A 5 5.91 -1.51 -0.54
N PHE A 6 5.07 -1.42 -1.57
CA PHE A 6 5.33 -1.93 -2.92
C PHE A 6 5.85 -0.85 -3.86
N SER A 7 6.48 -1.28 -4.96
CA SER A 7 7.11 -0.41 -5.95
C SER A 7 8.11 0.57 -5.31
N ALA A 8 8.80 0.15 -4.25
CA ALA A 8 9.66 0.98 -3.42
C ALA A 8 11.00 1.25 -4.11
N LYS A 9 11.29 2.49 -4.46
CA LYS A 9 12.62 2.91 -4.91
C LYS A 9 13.48 3.32 -3.71
N GLN A 10 14.78 3.49 -3.92
CA GLN A 10 15.70 3.84 -2.84
C GLN A 10 15.28 5.13 -2.12
N TYR A 11 14.86 6.17 -2.86
CA TYR A 11 14.37 7.40 -2.24
C TYR A 11 13.13 7.17 -1.37
N ASP A 12 12.23 6.24 -1.73
CA ASP A 12 11.07 5.94 -0.90
C ASP A 12 11.55 5.39 0.45
N LYS A 13 12.49 4.43 0.42
CA LYS A 13 13.06 3.84 1.64
C LYS A 13 13.70 4.90 2.53
N ASP A 14 14.57 5.73 1.96
CA ASP A 14 15.32 6.75 2.71
C ASP A 14 14.38 7.73 3.43
N TYR A 15 13.32 8.20 2.74
CA TYR A 15 12.34 9.11 3.33
C TYR A 15 11.43 8.44 4.34
N PHE A 16 10.91 7.24 4.04
CA PHE A 16 10.04 6.50 4.94
C PHE A 16 10.80 6.10 6.21
N GLU A 17 12.03 5.59 6.13
CA GLU A 17 12.84 5.26 7.31
C GLU A 17 13.09 6.48 8.19
N LYS A 18 13.47 7.62 7.58
CA LYS A 18 13.69 8.87 8.29
C LYS A 18 12.46 9.32 9.07
N VAL A 19 11.28 9.33 8.44
CA VAL A 19 10.02 9.77 9.08
C VAL A 19 9.54 8.73 10.10
N ASN A 20 9.70 7.44 9.79
CA ASN A 20 9.26 6.33 10.63
C ASN A 20 9.98 6.27 11.98
N THR A 21 11.13 6.94 12.14
CA THR A 21 11.75 7.15 13.46
C THR A 21 10.80 7.75 14.50
N SER A 22 9.81 8.54 14.07
CA SER A 22 8.80 9.16 14.95
C SER A 22 7.55 8.30 15.17
N PHE A 23 7.34 7.26 14.37
CA PHE A 23 6.11 6.44 14.37
C PHE A 23 6.33 4.99 14.84
N GLY A 24 7.51 4.42 14.57
CA GLY A 24 7.86 3.07 15.00
C GLY A 24 7.09 1.95 14.31
N PHE A 25 6.69 2.13 13.04
CA PHE A 25 6.10 1.05 12.25
C PHE A 25 7.17 0.07 11.78
N GLU A 26 6.78 -1.19 11.58
CA GLU A 26 7.61 -2.15 10.87
C GLU A 26 7.30 -2.03 9.39
N ILE A 27 8.28 -1.62 8.57
CA ILE A 27 8.07 -1.41 7.14
C ILE A 27 8.91 -2.43 6.37
N GLU A 28 8.22 -3.25 5.59
CA GLU A 28 8.81 -4.18 4.65
C GLU A 28 8.73 -3.60 3.25
N TYR A 29 9.85 -3.50 2.55
CA TYR A 29 9.93 -2.85 1.24
C TYR A 29 10.07 -3.87 0.11
N PHE A 30 9.17 -3.78 -0.86
CA PHE A 30 9.19 -4.55 -2.10
C PHE A 30 9.49 -3.61 -3.27
N ASP A 31 10.50 -3.96 -4.07
CA ASP A 31 10.86 -3.24 -5.30
C ASP A 31 9.87 -3.52 -6.45
N THR A 32 9.19 -4.67 -6.41
CA THR A 32 8.16 -5.07 -7.37
C THR A 32 6.80 -4.48 -7.04
N HIS A 33 5.95 -4.42 -8.07
CA HIS A 33 4.59 -3.91 -7.97
C HIS A 33 3.66 -4.92 -7.30
N LEU A 34 2.67 -4.43 -6.55
CA LEU A 34 1.62 -5.26 -5.99
C LEU A 34 0.72 -5.77 -7.12
N GLY A 35 0.44 -7.06 -7.08
CA GLY A 35 -0.47 -7.75 -7.99
C GLY A 35 -0.60 -9.22 -7.63
N PRO A 36 -1.39 -10.00 -8.41
CA PRO A 36 -1.62 -11.41 -8.14
C PRO A 36 -0.34 -12.26 -8.07
N HIS A 37 0.74 -11.84 -8.74
CA HIS A 37 2.01 -12.58 -8.79
C HIS A 37 2.81 -12.53 -7.48
N ILE A 38 2.61 -11.50 -6.64
CA ILE A 38 3.34 -11.35 -5.37
C ILE A 38 2.43 -11.39 -4.13
N ILE A 39 1.12 -11.44 -4.31
CA ILE A 39 0.16 -11.42 -3.19
C ILE A 39 0.44 -12.45 -2.08
N ASN A 40 1.01 -13.60 -2.46
CA ASN A 40 1.34 -14.67 -1.52
C ASN A 40 2.55 -14.36 -0.62
N ALA A 41 3.46 -13.50 -1.06
CA ALA A 41 4.65 -13.10 -0.28
C ALA A 41 4.30 -12.17 0.89
N ILE A 42 3.07 -11.64 0.94
CA ILE A 42 2.61 -10.82 2.05
C ILE A 42 2.26 -11.74 3.22
N GLU A 43 2.97 -11.57 4.33
CA GLU A 43 2.76 -12.28 5.58
C GLU A 43 2.67 -11.28 6.74
N ASP A 44 1.75 -11.54 7.67
CA ASP A 44 1.55 -10.79 8.92
C ASP A 44 1.50 -9.25 8.75
N THR A 45 0.84 -8.79 7.69
CA THR A 45 0.80 -7.38 7.31
C THR A 45 -0.54 -6.74 7.68
N ASP A 46 -0.49 -5.60 8.37
CA ASP A 46 -1.70 -4.83 8.72
C ASP A 46 -2.15 -3.89 7.60
N ALA A 47 -1.19 -3.36 6.83
CA ALA A 47 -1.43 -2.36 5.79
C ALA A 47 -0.53 -2.56 4.57
N VAL A 48 -1.06 -2.31 3.38
CA VAL A 48 -0.26 -2.21 2.16
C VAL A 48 -0.13 -0.74 1.75
N CYS A 49 1.09 -0.33 1.37
CA CYS A 49 1.36 0.98 0.81
C CYS A 49 1.70 0.83 -0.69
N VAL A 50 0.85 1.40 -1.54
CA VAL A 50 0.87 1.21 -2.99
C VAL A 50 1.12 2.53 -3.73
N PHE A 51 1.52 2.42 -5.00
CA PHE A 51 1.76 3.49 -5.94
C PHE A 51 0.92 3.33 -7.20
N VAL A 52 1.06 4.28 -8.14
CA VAL A 52 0.22 4.38 -9.34
C VAL A 52 0.25 3.15 -10.26
N ASN A 53 1.34 2.37 -10.23
CA ASN A 53 1.53 1.21 -11.11
C ASN A 53 1.13 -0.12 -10.45
N ASP A 54 0.80 -0.12 -9.16
CA ASP A 54 0.35 -1.31 -8.46
C ASP A 54 -1.08 -1.65 -8.87
N LYS A 55 -1.42 -2.94 -8.94
CA LYS A 55 -2.77 -3.39 -9.31
C LYS A 55 -3.52 -3.90 -8.09
N VAL A 56 -4.51 -3.13 -7.64
CA VAL A 56 -5.32 -3.44 -6.45
C VAL A 56 -6.77 -3.69 -6.87
N ASP A 57 -6.97 -4.71 -7.71
CA ASP A 57 -8.28 -5.14 -8.18
C ASP A 57 -9.02 -6.00 -7.15
N ALA A 58 -10.29 -6.35 -7.44
CA ALA A 58 -11.12 -7.15 -6.53
C ALA A 58 -10.48 -8.47 -6.07
N LYS A 59 -9.70 -9.16 -6.92
CA LYS A 59 -9.06 -10.43 -6.57
C LYS A 59 -7.88 -10.21 -5.62
N VAL A 60 -7.10 -9.16 -5.86
CA VAL A 60 -6.03 -8.75 -4.95
C VAL A 60 -6.63 -8.34 -3.61
N ILE A 61 -7.68 -7.53 -3.59
CA ILE A 61 -8.36 -7.08 -2.36
C ILE A 61 -8.92 -8.26 -1.56
N GLU A 62 -9.58 -9.22 -2.22
CA GLU A 62 -10.05 -10.43 -1.56
C GLU A 62 -8.91 -11.21 -0.90
N SER A 63 -7.77 -11.34 -1.59
CA SER A 63 -6.59 -12.02 -1.06
C SER A 63 -5.97 -11.26 0.11
N LEU A 64 -5.93 -9.92 0.05
CA LEU A 64 -5.48 -9.06 1.15
C LEU A 64 -6.40 -9.21 2.37
N ALA A 65 -7.71 -9.24 2.16
CA ALA A 65 -8.69 -9.44 3.23
C ALA A 65 -8.57 -10.82 3.89
N ALA A 66 -8.33 -11.87 3.09
CA ALA A 66 -8.05 -13.22 3.60
C ALA A 66 -6.75 -13.28 4.44
N LYS A 67 -5.81 -12.38 4.17
CA LYS A 67 -4.58 -12.16 4.95
C LYS A 67 -4.75 -11.13 6.08
N HIS A 68 -5.99 -10.73 6.39
CA HIS A 68 -6.33 -9.79 7.46
C HIS A 68 -5.74 -8.38 7.32
N VAL A 69 -5.35 -7.97 6.12
CA VAL A 69 -4.93 -6.60 5.83
C VAL A 69 -6.13 -5.67 5.99
N LYS A 70 -5.94 -4.55 6.69
CA LYS A 70 -7.02 -3.61 7.07
C LYS A 70 -6.98 -2.31 6.29
N ILE A 71 -5.81 -1.93 5.77
CA ILE A 71 -5.57 -0.61 5.20
C ILE A 71 -4.86 -0.73 3.84
N ILE A 72 -5.37 0.02 2.87
CA ILE A 72 -4.71 0.29 1.58
C ILE A 72 -4.34 1.77 1.56
N ALA A 73 -3.06 2.07 1.68
CA ALA A 73 -2.52 3.42 1.64
C ALA A 73 -1.93 3.72 0.26
N LEU A 74 -2.42 4.76 -0.40
CA LEU A 74 -1.88 5.25 -1.67
C LEU A 74 -0.95 6.42 -1.39
N ARG A 75 0.33 6.27 -1.75
CA ARG A 75 1.29 7.39 -1.78
C ARG A 75 1.24 8.18 -3.09
N CYS A 76 0.09 8.14 -3.77
CA CYS A 76 -0.23 8.86 -5.00
C CYS A 76 -1.60 9.56 -4.89
N ALA A 77 -1.82 10.59 -5.70
CA ALA A 77 -3.12 11.28 -5.74
C ALA A 77 -4.15 10.48 -6.53
N GLY A 78 -3.73 9.86 -7.65
CA GLY A 78 -4.58 8.96 -8.43
C GLY A 78 -4.92 7.69 -7.65
N PHE A 79 -6.12 7.16 -7.87
CA PHE A 79 -6.62 5.93 -7.24
C PHE A 79 -7.33 5.00 -8.23
N ASN A 80 -7.16 5.22 -9.54
CA ASN A 80 -7.80 4.43 -10.60
C ASN A 80 -7.38 2.96 -10.58
N ASN A 81 -6.26 2.66 -9.92
CA ASN A 81 -5.69 1.33 -9.79
C ASN A 81 -6.24 0.54 -8.58
N VAL A 82 -7.19 1.11 -7.84
CA VAL A 82 -7.83 0.49 -6.65
C VAL A 82 -9.33 0.31 -6.89
N ASP A 83 -9.81 -0.91 -6.71
CA ASP A 83 -11.25 -1.20 -6.71
C ASP A 83 -11.87 -0.81 -5.36
N LEU A 84 -12.41 0.40 -5.29
CA LEU A 84 -12.98 0.98 -4.07
C LEU A 84 -14.23 0.23 -3.58
N GLU A 85 -15.03 -0.33 -4.50
CA GLU A 85 -16.23 -1.08 -4.14
C GLU A 85 -15.86 -2.41 -3.50
N ALA A 86 -14.85 -3.10 -4.04
CA ALA A 86 -14.28 -4.28 -3.40
C ALA A 86 -13.67 -3.94 -2.04
N ALA A 87 -12.87 -2.87 -1.94
CA ALA A 87 -12.28 -2.46 -0.65
C ALA A 87 -13.36 -2.23 0.42
N LYS A 88 -14.45 -1.55 0.05
CA LYS A 88 -15.62 -1.34 0.92
C LYS A 88 -16.31 -2.66 1.30
N LYS A 89 -16.53 -3.56 0.32
CA LYS A 89 -17.16 -4.87 0.53
C LYS A 89 -16.41 -5.71 1.57
N TYR A 90 -15.08 -5.70 1.53
CA TYR A 90 -14.23 -6.44 2.48
C TYR A 90 -13.86 -5.62 3.73
N GLY A 91 -14.42 -4.42 3.90
CA GLY A 91 -14.21 -3.60 5.10
C GLY A 91 -12.82 -2.97 5.23
N MET A 92 -12.07 -2.87 4.13
CA MET A 92 -10.74 -2.27 4.11
C MET A 92 -10.83 -0.74 4.00
N LYS A 93 -10.01 -0.04 4.77
CA LYS A 93 -9.90 1.43 4.68
C LYS A 93 -8.93 1.81 3.57
N VAL A 94 -9.32 2.75 2.72
CA VAL A 94 -8.46 3.30 1.67
C VAL A 94 -8.12 4.75 2.02
N CYS A 95 -6.84 5.10 2.05
CA CYS A 95 -6.37 6.47 2.23
C CYS A 95 -5.41 6.87 1.10
N ARG A 96 -5.37 8.16 0.78
CA ARG A 96 -4.51 8.71 -0.28
C ARG A 96 -3.97 10.08 0.10
N VAL A 97 -2.92 10.52 -0.58
CA VAL A 97 -2.41 11.90 -0.49
C VAL A 97 -2.95 12.72 -1.68
N PRO A 98 -3.97 13.59 -1.48
CA PRO A 98 -4.75 14.17 -2.57
C PRO A 98 -4.03 15.28 -3.33
N SER A 99 -3.06 15.95 -2.70
CA SER A 99 -2.25 17.02 -3.28
C SER A 99 -0.83 16.90 -2.74
N TYR A 100 0.14 16.83 -3.63
CA TYR A 100 1.55 17.11 -3.32
C TYR A 100 1.79 18.61 -3.49
N SER A 101 2.89 19.15 -2.95
CA SER A 101 3.24 20.58 -3.04
C SER A 101 2.97 21.11 -4.46
N PRO A 102 2.14 22.15 -4.64
CA PRO A 102 1.90 22.73 -5.96
C PRO A 102 3.17 23.35 -6.59
N GLU A 103 4.24 23.51 -5.80
CA GLU A 103 5.54 24.05 -6.21
C GLU A 103 6.65 23.00 -6.46
N ALA A 104 6.32 21.71 -6.58
CA ALA A 104 7.31 20.64 -6.81
C ALA A 104 7.92 20.66 -8.23
#